data_AF-A0A833YP76-F1
#
_entry.id   AF-A0A833YP76-F1
#
_cell.length_a   1.000
_cell.length_b   1.000
_cell.length_c   1.000
_cell.angle_alpha   90.00
_cell.angle_beta   90.00
_cell.angle_gamma   90.00
#
_symmetry.space_group_name_H-M   'P 1'
#
loop_
_entity.id
_entity.type
_entity.pdbx_description
1 polymer ?
#
loop_
_entity_poly.entity_id
_entity_poly.type
_entity_poly.pdbx_seq_one_letter_code
_entity_poly.pdbx_strand_id
1 'polypeptide(L)'
;MALAARAARVWGSRRGWRQHPRWQQEQHFSSLDDKPQFPGASAEFVDKLEFIQPNVISGIPIYRVMDRQGQIINPSEDPHLPQEKVLKFYKSMTLLNTMDRILYESQRQGRISFYMTNYGEEGTHVGSAAALDNTDLVFGQYREAGVLMYRDYPLEQFMAQCYGNVNDPGKGRQMPVHYGCKERHFVTISSPLATQIPQAVGAAYAAKRANANRIVICYFGEGAASEGDAHAGFNFAATLECPIIFFCRNNGYAISTPTSEQYRGDGIAARGPGYGILSIRVDGNDVFAVYNATKEARRRAVAENQPFLIEAMTYRIGHHSTSDDSSAYRSVDEVNYWDKQDHPISRLRHYMQSRGWWDDEQEKAWRKQSRKKVRATSCCRPTPQGTLEGRRLGFGGQ
;
A
#
# COMPACT_ATOMS: atom_id res chain seq x y z
N MET A 1 65.98 1.31 -34.50
CA MET A 1 66.58 2.63 -34.23
C MET A 1 65.46 3.53 -33.73
N ALA A 2 65.09 3.51 -32.44
CA ALA A 2 65.77 4.10 -31.28
C ALA A 2 65.81 5.65 -31.32
N LEU A 3 64.94 6.27 -30.51
CA LEU A 3 65.04 7.54 -29.76
C LEU A 3 63.63 7.87 -29.21
N ALA A 4 63.21 7.42 -28.02
CA ALA A 4 63.64 7.73 -26.66
C ALA A 4 63.29 9.16 -26.15
N ALA A 5 62.24 9.18 -25.31
CA ALA A 5 62.09 9.90 -24.04
C ALA A 5 61.99 11.45 -23.98
N ARG A 6 60.83 11.92 -23.49
CA ARG A 6 60.77 12.68 -22.23
C ARG A 6 59.39 12.63 -21.58
N ALA A 7 59.37 12.26 -20.31
CA ALA A 7 58.23 12.23 -19.41
C ALA A 7 58.08 13.57 -18.67
N ALA A 8 56.84 13.93 -18.29
CA ALA A 8 56.47 14.34 -16.92
C ALA A 8 55.00 14.80 -16.79
N ARG A 9 54.23 14.01 -16.03
CA ARG A 9 53.17 14.37 -15.07
C ARG A 9 52.45 15.73 -15.22
N VAL A 10 51.13 15.66 -15.41
CA VAL A 10 50.17 16.35 -14.52
C VAL A 10 48.96 15.44 -14.29
N TRP A 11 48.86 14.93 -13.06
CA TRP A 11 47.62 14.41 -12.48
C TRP A 11 46.84 15.60 -11.91
N GLY A 12 45.52 15.60 -12.13
CA GLY A 12 44.59 16.31 -11.23
C GLY A 12 43.62 17.26 -11.92
N SER A 13 42.45 16.74 -12.32
CA SER A 13 41.22 17.53 -12.21
C SER A 13 40.06 16.61 -11.84
N ARG A 14 39.77 16.56 -10.54
CA ARG A 14 38.52 16.02 -9.99
C ARG A 14 37.36 16.75 -10.66
N ARG A 15 36.53 16.05 -11.45
CA ARG A 15 35.22 16.56 -11.83
C ARG A 15 34.35 16.53 -10.57
N GLY A 16 34.18 17.70 -9.98
CA GLY A 16 33.33 17.92 -8.82
C GLY A 16 31.89 17.57 -9.15
N TRP A 17 31.30 16.76 -8.26
CA TRP A 17 29.87 16.57 -8.14
C TRP A 17 29.23 17.93 -7.90
N ARG A 18 28.28 18.33 -8.77
CA ARG A 18 27.48 19.53 -8.54
C ARG A 18 26.62 19.28 -7.30
N GLN A 19 27.00 19.91 -6.20
CA GLN A 19 26.17 19.97 -4.99
C GLN A 19 24.91 20.77 -5.29
N HIS A 20 23.78 20.33 -4.71
CA HIS A 20 22.52 21.05 -4.70
C HIS A 20 22.71 22.49 -4.16
N PRO A 21 21.93 23.49 -4.61
CA PRO A 21 22.01 24.82 -4.03
C PRO A 21 21.60 24.75 -2.55
N ARG A 22 22.51 25.15 -1.66
CA ARG A 22 22.18 25.50 -0.28
C ARG A 22 21.30 26.74 -0.32
N TRP A 23 20.02 26.61 0.05
CA TRP A 23 19.11 27.73 0.27
C TRP A 23 19.40 28.43 1.61
N GLN A 24 20.58 29.04 1.72
CA GLN A 24 20.89 29.97 2.80
C GLN A 24 21.60 31.18 2.21
N GLN A 25 20.80 32.10 1.66
CA GLN A 25 21.18 33.50 1.63
C GLN A 25 20.57 34.12 2.88
N GLU A 26 21.40 34.37 3.90
CA GLU A 26 21.01 35.17 5.06
C GLU A 26 20.73 36.60 4.57
N GLN A 27 19.45 36.96 4.46
CA GLN A 27 19.05 38.35 4.33
C GLN A 27 19.13 38.99 5.72
N HIS A 28 20.03 39.96 5.89
CA HIS A 28 20.16 40.73 7.12
C HIS A 28 19.05 41.78 7.20
N PHE A 29 18.04 41.53 8.04
CA PHE A 29 17.08 42.55 8.46
C PHE A 29 17.65 43.34 9.65
N SER A 30 17.57 44.67 9.59
CA SER A 30 18.25 45.60 10.51
C SER A 30 17.58 45.77 11.88
N SER A 31 16.39 45.22 12.11
CA SER A 31 15.68 45.27 13.39
C SER A 31 14.72 44.08 13.56
N LEU A 32 14.35 43.75 14.81
CA LEU A 32 13.29 42.76 15.09
C LEU A 32 11.89 43.24 14.65
N ASP A 33 11.72 44.54 14.45
CA ASP A 33 10.46 45.17 14.03
C ASP A 33 10.17 44.95 12.53
N ASP A 34 11.18 44.61 11.72
CA ASP A 34 11.07 44.39 10.27
C ASP A 34 10.82 42.91 9.89
N LYS A 35 10.57 42.02 10.86
CA LYS A 35 10.25 40.61 10.61
C LYS A 35 8.73 40.37 10.50
N PRO A 36 8.26 39.38 9.70
CA PRO A 36 6.85 39.03 9.67
C PRO A 36 6.34 38.56 11.04
N GLN A 37 5.18 39.09 11.46
CA GLN A 37 4.52 38.73 12.74
C GLN A 37 3.12 38.13 12.51
N PHE A 38 2.87 37.56 11.33
CA PHE A 38 1.56 36.99 11.01
C PHE A 38 1.33 35.67 11.77
N PRO A 39 0.18 35.49 12.44
CA PRO A 39 -0.05 34.31 13.28
C PRO A 39 -0.24 33.00 12.50
N GLY A 40 -0.50 33.07 11.19
CA GLY A 40 -0.85 31.90 10.36
C GLY A 40 0.33 31.14 9.77
N ALA A 41 1.55 31.69 9.79
CA ALA A 41 2.74 31.05 9.21
C ALA A 41 4.02 31.58 9.85
N SER A 42 5.03 30.72 9.96
CA SER A 42 6.40 31.12 10.27
C SER A 42 7.19 31.24 8.98
N ALA A 43 7.52 32.46 8.56
CA ALA A 43 8.18 32.77 7.30
C ALA A 43 9.00 34.07 7.40
N GLU A 44 9.89 34.30 6.43
CA GLU A 44 10.65 35.54 6.27
C GLU A 44 10.05 36.38 5.13
N PHE A 45 10.22 37.70 5.15
CA PHE A 45 9.87 38.54 4.00
C PHE A 45 10.83 38.28 2.84
N VAL A 46 10.32 38.42 1.61
CA VAL A 46 11.12 38.49 0.39
C VAL A 46 10.73 39.74 -0.38
N ASP A 47 11.70 40.45 -0.92
CA ASP A 47 11.52 41.69 -1.68
C ASP A 47 11.39 41.47 -3.20
N LYS A 48 11.43 40.19 -3.62
CA LYS A 48 11.29 39.77 -5.02
C LYS A 48 10.04 38.92 -5.19
N LEU A 49 9.28 39.24 -6.24
CA LEU A 49 8.12 38.45 -6.63
C LEU A 49 8.59 37.15 -7.28
N GLU A 50 8.49 36.06 -6.52
CA GLU A 50 8.87 34.71 -6.97
C GLU A 50 7.75 33.71 -6.60
N PHE A 51 7.25 32.99 -7.59
CA PHE A 51 6.31 31.89 -7.34
C PHE A 51 7.06 30.61 -6.95
N ILE A 52 6.51 29.83 -6.01
CA ILE A 52 7.04 28.51 -5.67
C ILE A 52 6.59 27.50 -6.74
N GLN A 53 7.55 26.97 -7.49
CA GLN A 53 7.27 26.00 -8.54
C GLN A 53 7.27 24.55 -7.99
N PRO A 54 6.26 23.72 -8.32
CA PRO A 54 6.27 22.31 -7.98
C PRO A 54 7.42 21.55 -8.64
N ASN A 55 8.13 20.72 -7.87
CA ASN A 55 9.12 19.79 -8.42
C ASN A 55 8.46 18.43 -8.73
N VAL A 56 7.97 18.27 -9.96
CA VAL A 56 7.29 17.05 -10.42
C VAL A 56 8.22 16.14 -11.23
N ILE A 57 9.17 16.72 -11.98
CA ILE A 57 10.07 15.96 -12.87
C ILE A 57 11.10 15.15 -12.07
N SER A 58 11.63 15.73 -11.00
CA SER A 58 12.56 15.07 -10.08
C SER A 58 11.92 14.98 -8.70
N GLY A 59 10.74 14.36 -8.64
CA GLY A 59 9.94 14.21 -7.45
C GLY A 59 10.60 13.43 -6.30
N ILE A 60 9.83 13.15 -5.26
CA ILE A 60 10.24 12.36 -4.11
C ILE A 60 10.78 11.00 -4.60
N PRO A 61 12.00 10.63 -4.19
CA PRO A 61 12.64 9.40 -4.65
C PRO A 61 11.89 8.16 -4.14
N ILE A 62 11.97 7.08 -4.92
CA ILE A 62 11.36 5.80 -4.59
C ILE A 62 12.36 4.95 -3.79
N TYR A 63 12.09 4.75 -2.50
CA TYR A 63 12.91 3.89 -1.63
C TYR A 63 12.80 2.41 -2.04
N ARG A 64 13.96 1.74 -2.11
CA ARG A 64 14.09 0.36 -2.56
C ARG A 64 15.22 -0.35 -1.83
N VAL A 65 15.02 -1.63 -1.48
CA VAL A 65 15.95 -2.47 -0.71
C VAL A 65 16.60 -3.54 -1.60
N MET A 66 15.80 -4.23 -2.41
CA MET A 66 16.28 -5.23 -3.38
C MET A 66 15.98 -4.81 -4.82
N ASP A 67 16.82 -5.23 -5.76
CA ASP A 67 16.57 -5.02 -7.19
C ASP A 67 15.54 -6.03 -7.75
N ARG A 68 15.37 -6.04 -9.07
CA ARG A 68 14.44 -6.94 -9.76
C ARG A 68 14.91 -8.40 -9.77
N GLN A 69 16.20 -8.63 -9.58
CA GLN A 69 16.85 -9.94 -9.49
C GLN A 69 16.90 -10.44 -8.04
N GLY A 70 16.22 -9.74 -7.11
CA GLY A 70 16.17 -10.11 -5.70
C GLY A 70 17.51 -9.92 -4.98
N GLN A 71 18.43 -9.11 -5.51
CA GLN A 71 19.69 -8.80 -4.84
C GLN A 71 19.53 -7.57 -3.96
N ILE A 72 20.06 -7.63 -2.73
CA ILE A 72 20.09 -6.48 -1.82
C ILE A 72 21.02 -5.40 -2.40
N ILE A 73 20.49 -4.19 -2.57
CA ILE A 73 21.22 -3.05 -3.15
C ILE A 73 22.16 -2.42 -2.12
N ASN A 74 21.63 -2.15 -0.92
CA ASN A 74 22.37 -1.56 0.19
C ASN A 74 22.28 -2.48 1.41
N PRO A 75 23.38 -3.14 1.83
CA PRO A 75 23.38 -4.04 2.98
C PRO A 75 22.95 -3.40 4.30
N SER A 76 23.11 -2.08 4.49
CA SER A 76 22.65 -1.41 5.73
C SER A 76 21.13 -1.33 5.85
N GLU A 77 20.42 -1.54 4.74
CA GLU A 77 18.96 -1.48 4.65
C GLU A 77 18.32 -2.89 4.60
N ASP A 78 19.13 -3.96 4.60
CA ASP A 78 18.61 -5.33 4.67
C ASP A 78 17.95 -5.54 6.06
N PRO A 79 16.65 -5.83 6.14
CA PRO A 79 15.99 -6.06 7.43
C PRO A 79 16.43 -7.35 8.11
N HIS A 80 17.23 -8.19 7.45
CA HIS A 80 17.76 -9.45 7.97
C HIS A 80 16.69 -10.34 8.59
N LEU A 81 15.52 -10.40 7.95
CA LEU A 81 14.38 -11.17 8.44
C LEU A 81 14.71 -12.67 8.45
N PRO A 82 14.25 -13.41 9.48
CA PRO A 82 14.47 -14.85 9.53
C PRO A 82 13.76 -15.55 8.37
N GLN A 83 14.34 -16.65 7.89
CA GLN A 83 13.85 -17.42 6.74
C GLN A 83 12.35 -17.76 6.86
N GLU A 84 11.88 -18.17 8.05
CA GLU A 84 10.47 -18.49 8.28
C GLU A 84 9.53 -17.31 7.97
N LYS A 85 9.91 -16.09 8.39
CA LYS A 85 9.10 -14.90 8.15
C LYS A 85 9.06 -14.55 6.65
N VAL A 86 10.19 -14.69 5.96
CA VAL A 86 10.26 -14.46 4.50
C VAL A 86 9.44 -15.52 3.74
N LEU A 87 9.51 -16.79 4.15
CA LEU A 87 8.66 -17.85 3.61
C LEU A 87 7.18 -17.57 3.85
N LYS A 88 6.80 -17.02 5.01
CA LYS A 88 5.42 -16.57 5.27
C LYS A 88 5.02 -15.47 4.29
N PHE A 89 5.90 -14.50 4.00
CA PHE A 89 5.58 -13.45 3.01
C PHE A 89 5.26 -14.07 1.65
N TYR A 90 6.15 -14.93 1.17
CA TYR A 90 6.01 -15.57 -0.12
C TYR A 90 4.77 -16.46 -0.21
N LYS A 91 4.52 -17.28 0.81
CA LYS A 91 3.35 -18.16 0.86
C LYS A 91 2.04 -17.38 0.95
N SER A 92 1.98 -16.27 1.70
CA SER A 92 0.79 -15.41 1.74
C SER A 92 0.50 -14.77 0.39
N MET A 93 1.50 -14.20 -0.29
CA MET A 93 1.32 -13.59 -1.63
C MET A 93 0.88 -14.62 -2.67
N THR A 94 1.53 -15.78 -2.72
CA THR A 94 1.21 -16.83 -3.71
C THR A 94 -0.10 -17.55 -3.42
N LEU A 95 -0.50 -17.68 -2.15
CA LEU A 95 -1.82 -18.20 -1.77
C LEU A 95 -2.93 -17.22 -2.17
N LEU A 96 -2.72 -15.91 -1.95
CA LEU A 96 -3.62 -14.86 -2.44
C LEU A 96 -3.76 -14.91 -3.96
N ASN A 97 -2.64 -14.95 -4.70
CA ASN A 97 -2.65 -15.05 -6.16
C ASN A 97 -3.37 -16.33 -6.64
N THR A 98 -3.22 -17.45 -5.93
CA THR A 98 -3.93 -18.69 -6.23
C THR A 98 -5.44 -18.57 -5.98
N MET A 99 -5.84 -17.91 -4.89
CA MET A 99 -7.23 -17.63 -4.56
C MET A 99 -7.88 -16.72 -5.60
N ASP A 100 -7.18 -15.66 -6.00
CA ASP A 100 -7.64 -14.71 -7.00
C ASP A 100 -7.96 -15.40 -8.32
N ARG A 101 -7.06 -16.26 -8.82
CA ARG A 101 -7.27 -17.00 -10.07
C ARG A 101 -8.54 -17.88 -10.03
N ILE A 102 -8.79 -18.52 -8.90
CA ILE A 102 -9.95 -19.42 -8.74
C ILE A 102 -11.25 -18.62 -8.62
N LEU A 103 -11.26 -17.56 -7.82
CA LEU A 103 -12.46 -16.75 -7.60
C LEU A 103 -12.80 -15.85 -8.78
N TYR A 104 -11.81 -15.33 -9.50
CA TYR A 104 -12.03 -14.62 -10.75
C TYR A 104 -12.72 -15.52 -11.78
N GLU A 105 -12.24 -16.75 -11.97
CA GLU A 105 -12.88 -17.72 -12.86
C GLU A 105 -14.28 -18.14 -12.36
N SER A 106 -14.44 -18.29 -11.04
CA SER A 106 -15.74 -18.55 -10.42
C SER A 106 -16.77 -17.47 -10.78
N GLN A 107 -16.35 -16.21 -10.80
CA GLN A 107 -17.18 -15.08 -11.21
C GLN A 107 -17.49 -15.14 -12.71
N ARG A 108 -16.52 -15.48 -13.58
CA ARG A 108 -16.76 -15.67 -15.02
C ARG A 108 -17.78 -16.76 -15.33
N GLN A 109 -17.89 -17.77 -14.46
CA GLN A 109 -18.90 -18.83 -14.53
C GLN A 109 -20.24 -18.47 -13.88
N GLY A 110 -20.40 -17.25 -13.36
CA GLY A 110 -21.63 -16.79 -12.69
C GLY A 110 -21.88 -17.41 -11.32
N ARG A 111 -20.87 -18.03 -10.69
CA ARG A 111 -21.00 -18.67 -9.37
C ARG A 111 -20.96 -17.67 -8.22
N ILE A 112 -20.30 -16.54 -8.43
CA ILE A 112 -20.32 -15.36 -7.55
C ILE A 112 -20.63 -14.12 -8.39
N SER A 113 -21.20 -13.08 -7.78
CA SER A 113 -21.69 -11.91 -8.53
C SER A 113 -20.59 -10.94 -8.96
N PHE A 114 -19.51 -10.82 -8.18
CA PHE A 114 -18.45 -9.83 -8.38
C PHE A 114 -17.12 -10.33 -7.83
N TYR A 115 -16.01 -9.86 -8.39
CA TYR A 115 -14.68 -10.09 -7.82
C TYR A 115 -13.66 -9.02 -8.22
N MET A 116 -12.64 -8.83 -7.39
CA MET A 116 -11.49 -7.97 -7.64
C MET A 116 -10.23 -8.73 -7.25
N THR A 117 -9.25 -8.77 -8.16
CA THR A 117 -7.98 -9.45 -7.93
C THR A 117 -6.95 -8.51 -7.30
N ASN A 118 -5.84 -9.07 -6.81
CA ASN A 118 -4.79 -8.35 -6.09
C ASN A 118 -3.45 -8.37 -6.86
N TYR A 119 -3.49 -8.69 -8.16
CA TYR A 119 -2.29 -8.89 -8.98
C TYR A 119 -1.44 -7.64 -9.09
N GLY A 120 -0.17 -7.76 -8.70
CA GLY A 120 0.82 -6.69 -8.68
C GLY A 120 0.95 -6.00 -7.32
N GLU A 121 -0.09 -6.09 -6.49
CA GLU A 121 -0.15 -5.37 -5.21
C GLU A 121 0.13 -6.28 -4.00
N GLU A 122 0.39 -7.58 -4.21
CA GLU A 122 0.57 -8.54 -3.11
C GLU A 122 1.74 -8.18 -2.18
N GLY A 123 2.81 -7.61 -2.74
CA GLY A 123 3.97 -7.12 -1.99
C GLY A 123 3.62 -5.99 -1.03
N THR A 124 2.79 -5.04 -1.48
CA THR A 124 2.33 -3.93 -0.64
C THR A 124 1.54 -4.44 0.56
N HIS A 125 0.59 -5.35 0.35
CA HIS A 125 -0.26 -5.87 1.43
C HIS A 125 0.50 -6.69 2.46
N VAL A 126 1.36 -7.60 1.99
CA VAL A 126 2.05 -8.54 2.87
C VAL A 126 3.22 -7.88 3.59
N GLY A 127 3.99 -7.05 2.89
CA GLY A 127 5.12 -6.32 3.48
C GLY A 127 4.67 -5.38 4.60
N SER A 128 3.59 -4.62 4.38
CA SER A 128 3.06 -3.71 5.38
C SER A 128 2.42 -4.46 6.55
N ALA A 129 1.59 -5.48 6.29
CA ALA A 129 0.94 -6.28 7.34
C ALA A 129 1.95 -6.95 8.27
N ALA A 130 3.10 -7.37 7.73
CA ALA A 130 4.17 -7.99 8.49
C ALA A 130 4.94 -7.07 9.44
N ALA A 131 4.88 -5.76 9.19
CA ALA A 131 5.54 -4.73 9.99
C ALA A 131 4.68 -4.26 11.17
N LEU A 132 3.37 -4.48 11.09
CA LEU A 132 2.39 -4.16 12.13
C LEU A 132 2.42 -5.18 13.28
N ASP A 133 1.89 -4.77 14.44
CA ASP A 133 1.49 -5.72 15.46
C ASP A 133 0.14 -6.36 15.07
N ASN A 134 -0.13 -7.57 15.57
CA ASN A 134 -1.35 -8.31 15.25
C ASN A 134 -2.63 -7.55 15.64
N THR A 135 -2.54 -6.69 16.66
CA THR A 135 -3.66 -5.91 17.19
C THR A 135 -3.85 -4.54 16.54
N ASP A 136 -2.87 -4.06 15.75
CA ASP A 136 -2.99 -2.79 15.03
C ASP A 136 -4.22 -2.84 14.11
N LEU A 137 -5.02 -1.77 14.15
CA LEU A 137 -6.31 -1.73 13.47
C LEU A 137 -6.11 -1.35 12.01
N VAL A 138 -6.75 -2.11 11.11
CA VAL A 138 -6.64 -1.92 9.66
C VAL A 138 -7.97 -1.41 9.12
N PHE A 139 -7.91 -0.29 8.40
CA PHE A 139 -8.95 0.17 7.50
C PHE A 139 -8.46 0.00 6.06
N GLY A 140 -9.27 -0.63 5.22
CA GLY A 140 -8.96 -0.88 3.82
C GLY A 140 -9.94 -0.22 2.86
N GLN A 141 -9.72 -0.43 1.58
CA GLN A 141 -10.56 0.06 0.50
C GLN A 141 -11.30 -1.08 -0.21
N TYR A 142 -10.59 -2.07 -0.74
CA TYR A 142 -11.14 -3.30 -1.34
C TYR A 142 -10.06 -4.22 -1.96
N ARG A 143 -8.77 -3.82 -1.98
CA ARG A 143 -7.66 -4.68 -2.44
C ARG A 143 -6.81 -5.23 -1.31
N GLU A 144 -7.18 -5.02 -0.05
CA GLU A 144 -6.32 -5.36 1.09
C GLU A 144 -6.43 -6.83 1.53
N ALA A 145 -6.90 -7.74 0.67
CA ALA A 145 -7.07 -9.16 1.00
C ALA A 145 -5.74 -9.83 1.42
N GLY A 146 -4.61 -9.33 0.93
CA GLY A 146 -3.28 -9.80 1.36
C GLY A 146 -2.96 -9.54 2.84
N VAL A 147 -3.54 -8.49 3.43
CA VAL A 147 -3.39 -8.20 4.88
C VAL A 147 -4.11 -9.27 5.70
N LEU A 148 -5.35 -9.61 5.31
CA LEU A 148 -6.11 -10.70 5.94
C LEU A 148 -5.43 -12.06 5.73
N MET A 149 -4.90 -12.31 4.53
CA MET A 149 -4.15 -13.53 4.22
C MET A 149 -2.90 -13.67 5.09
N TYR A 150 -2.17 -12.58 5.33
CA TYR A 150 -1.01 -12.57 6.23
C TYR A 150 -1.40 -12.77 7.70
N ARG A 151 -2.56 -12.22 8.12
CA ARG A 151 -3.16 -12.43 9.44
C ARG A 151 -3.90 -13.78 9.58
N ASP A 152 -3.59 -14.74 8.71
CA ASP A 152 -4.11 -16.10 8.74
C ASP A 152 -5.65 -16.15 8.76
N TYR A 153 -6.30 -15.28 7.98
CA TYR A 153 -7.75 -15.33 7.78
C TYR A 153 -8.13 -16.61 7.03
N PRO A 154 -9.11 -17.39 7.50
CA PRO A 154 -9.42 -18.67 6.88
C PRO A 154 -9.89 -18.49 5.44
N LEU A 155 -9.43 -19.37 4.54
CA LEU A 155 -9.91 -19.39 3.15
C LEU A 155 -11.42 -19.56 3.10
N GLU A 156 -11.97 -20.32 4.05
CA GLU A 156 -13.41 -20.58 4.21
C GLU A 156 -14.19 -19.29 4.36
N GLN A 157 -13.62 -18.33 5.09
CA GLN A 157 -14.24 -17.05 5.39
C GLN A 157 -14.18 -16.09 4.20
N PHE A 158 -13.06 -16.08 3.45
CA PHE A 158 -13.00 -15.38 2.16
C PHE A 158 -14.07 -15.89 1.19
N MET A 159 -14.19 -17.22 1.06
CA MET A 159 -15.20 -17.84 0.20
C MET A 159 -16.61 -17.53 0.71
N ALA A 160 -16.87 -17.70 2.00
CA ALA A 160 -18.19 -17.48 2.59
C ALA A 160 -18.73 -16.09 2.29
N GLN A 161 -17.89 -15.05 2.45
CA GLN A 161 -18.25 -13.68 2.13
C GLN A 161 -18.54 -13.49 0.63
N CYS A 162 -17.71 -14.02 -0.27
CA CYS A 162 -17.94 -13.92 -1.71
C CYS A 162 -19.21 -14.66 -2.19
N TYR A 163 -19.57 -15.77 -1.55
CA TYR A 163 -20.78 -16.53 -1.87
C TYR A 163 -22.03 -16.04 -1.10
N GLY A 164 -21.85 -15.18 -0.09
CA GLY A 164 -22.93 -14.75 0.81
C GLY A 164 -23.62 -15.91 1.56
N ASN A 165 -22.88 -17.00 1.82
CA ASN A 165 -23.45 -18.21 2.42
C ASN A 165 -23.63 -18.08 3.94
N VAL A 166 -24.20 -19.11 4.58
CA VAL A 166 -24.50 -19.12 6.03
C VAL A 166 -23.28 -18.98 6.94
N ASN A 167 -22.08 -19.27 6.43
CA ASN A 167 -20.84 -19.15 7.18
C ASN A 167 -20.24 -17.73 7.09
N ASP A 168 -20.84 -16.83 6.31
CA ASP A 168 -20.40 -15.44 6.19
C ASP A 168 -20.71 -14.68 7.49
N PRO A 169 -19.70 -14.15 8.21
CA PRO A 169 -19.91 -13.30 9.38
C PRO A 169 -20.66 -12.01 9.02
N GLY A 170 -20.52 -11.55 7.77
CA GLY A 170 -21.27 -10.43 7.17
C GLY A 170 -22.72 -10.78 6.81
N LYS A 171 -23.13 -12.04 6.96
CA LYS A 171 -24.49 -12.56 6.74
C LYS A 171 -25.01 -12.37 5.31
N GLY A 172 -24.10 -12.37 4.33
CA GLY A 172 -24.40 -12.18 2.90
C GLY A 172 -25.01 -10.82 2.55
N ARG A 173 -24.75 -9.80 3.37
CA ARG A 173 -25.37 -8.46 3.22
C ARG A 173 -24.59 -7.53 2.31
N GLN A 174 -23.30 -7.78 2.11
CA GLN A 174 -22.42 -6.94 1.32
C GLN A 174 -22.01 -7.63 0.02
N MET A 175 -21.56 -6.82 -0.94
CA MET A 175 -20.98 -7.29 -2.20
C MET A 175 -19.75 -8.18 -1.93
N PRO A 176 -19.47 -9.18 -2.77
CA PRO A 176 -18.22 -9.95 -2.68
C PRO A 176 -16.99 -9.03 -2.59
N VAL A 177 -15.95 -9.48 -1.89
CA VAL A 177 -14.70 -8.74 -1.60
C VAL A 177 -14.84 -7.67 -0.50
N HIS A 178 -16.03 -7.46 0.05
CA HIS A 178 -16.23 -6.59 1.21
C HIS A 178 -15.94 -7.31 2.53
N TYR A 179 -14.69 -7.71 2.71
CA TYR A 179 -14.25 -8.49 3.86
C TYR A 179 -14.23 -7.67 5.16
N GLY A 180 -14.37 -8.36 6.29
CA GLY A 180 -14.26 -7.78 7.64
C GLY A 180 -13.94 -8.87 8.66
N CYS A 181 -13.11 -8.56 9.65
CA CYS A 181 -12.76 -9.50 10.70
C CYS A 181 -12.41 -8.78 12.00
N LYS A 182 -13.32 -8.83 12.98
CA LYS A 182 -13.12 -8.23 14.30
C LYS A 182 -11.92 -8.83 15.04
N GLU A 183 -11.79 -10.15 15.01
CA GLU A 183 -10.72 -10.92 15.68
C GLU A 183 -9.32 -10.58 15.16
N ARG A 184 -9.23 -10.22 13.87
CA ARG A 184 -7.97 -9.85 13.21
C ARG A 184 -7.85 -8.35 13.01
N HIS A 185 -8.64 -7.56 13.73
CA HIS A 185 -8.58 -6.10 13.72
C HIS A 185 -8.60 -5.52 12.30
N PHE A 186 -9.45 -6.06 11.44
CA PHE A 186 -9.65 -5.59 10.08
C PHE A 186 -11.08 -5.10 9.96
N VAL A 187 -11.24 -3.78 9.85
CA VAL A 187 -12.55 -3.13 9.76
C VAL A 187 -13.20 -3.51 8.44
N THR A 188 -14.50 -3.78 8.50
CA THR A 188 -15.28 -4.20 7.34
C THR A 188 -15.22 -3.16 6.24
N ILE A 189 -14.90 -3.60 5.03
CA ILE A 189 -14.87 -2.78 3.82
C ILE A 189 -16.26 -2.24 3.47
N SER A 190 -16.28 -1.03 2.92
CA SER A 190 -17.43 -0.38 2.27
C SER A 190 -17.04 0.07 0.85
N SER A 191 -18.02 0.17 -0.06
CA SER A 191 -17.79 0.61 -1.44
C SER A 191 -17.40 2.10 -1.57
N PRO A 192 -18.04 3.05 -0.83
CA PRO A 192 -17.73 4.46 -0.96
C PRO A 192 -16.26 4.77 -0.66
N LEU A 193 -15.56 5.27 -1.68
CA LEU A 193 -14.12 5.52 -1.61
C LEU A 193 -13.81 6.58 -0.54
N ALA A 194 -12.62 6.46 0.04
CA ALA A 194 -12.03 7.39 1.01
C ALA A 194 -12.79 7.57 2.34
N THR A 195 -14.04 7.13 2.47
CA THR A 195 -14.81 7.26 3.73
C THR A 195 -14.11 6.65 4.94
N GLN A 196 -13.31 5.61 4.72
CA GLN A 196 -12.53 4.96 5.76
C GLN A 196 -11.36 5.82 6.28
N ILE A 197 -10.91 6.81 5.51
CA ILE A 197 -9.73 7.64 5.85
C ILE A 197 -10.00 8.48 7.11
N PRO A 198 -11.03 9.35 7.17
CA PRO A 198 -11.32 10.10 8.40
C PRO A 198 -11.81 9.18 9.54
N GLN A 199 -12.46 8.05 9.24
CA GLN A 199 -12.86 7.06 10.25
C GLN A 199 -11.64 6.44 10.94
N ALA A 200 -10.60 6.10 10.18
CA ALA A 200 -9.34 5.58 10.69
C ALA A 200 -8.65 6.58 11.62
N VAL A 201 -8.73 7.88 11.30
CA VAL A 201 -8.21 8.95 12.16
C VAL A 201 -8.96 9.02 13.48
N GLY A 202 -10.29 8.95 13.46
CA GLY A 202 -11.10 8.89 14.69
C GLY A 202 -10.74 7.68 15.56
N ALA A 203 -10.52 6.51 14.94
CA ALA A 203 -10.07 5.31 15.64
C ALA A 203 -8.66 5.46 16.23
N ALA A 204 -7.74 6.12 15.51
CA ALA A 204 -6.39 6.41 15.98
C ALA A 204 -6.40 7.39 17.15
N TYR A 205 -7.21 8.44 17.07
CA TYR A 205 -7.41 9.39 18.16
C TYR A 205 -7.95 8.69 19.42
N ALA A 206 -8.93 7.78 19.25
CA ALA A 206 -9.43 6.96 20.34
C ALA A 206 -8.36 6.04 20.93
N ALA A 207 -7.52 5.41 20.10
CA ALA A 207 -6.42 4.57 20.55
C ALA A 207 -5.36 5.36 21.34
N LYS A 208 -5.04 6.59 20.90
CA LYS A 208 -4.18 7.52 21.65
C LYS A 208 -4.73 7.80 23.04
N ARG A 209 -6.01 8.21 23.11
CA ARG A 209 -6.68 8.52 24.39
C ARG A 209 -6.80 7.31 25.32
N ALA A 210 -6.86 6.10 24.76
CA ALA A 210 -6.89 4.87 25.53
C ALA A 210 -5.50 4.38 25.98
N ASN A 211 -4.42 5.11 25.66
CA ASN A 211 -3.03 4.70 25.90
C ASN A 211 -2.74 3.28 25.37
N ALA A 212 -3.33 2.92 24.23
CA ALA A 212 -3.37 1.55 23.76
C ALA A 212 -2.04 1.05 23.19
N ASN A 213 -1.02 1.92 23.05
CA ASN A 213 0.24 1.66 22.35
C ASN A 213 0.01 0.93 21.02
N ARG A 214 -1.04 1.35 20.31
CA ARG A 214 -1.56 0.73 19.10
C ARG A 214 -1.73 1.80 18.03
N ILE A 215 -1.35 1.48 16.80
CA ILE A 215 -1.60 2.37 15.66
C ILE A 215 -2.80 1.93 14.84
N VAL A 216 -3.25 2.83 13.98
CA VAL A 216 -4.16 2.50 12.88
C VAL A 216 -3.39 2.60 11.57
N ILE A 217 -3.62 1.67 10.65
CA ILE A 217 -3.18 1.81 9.26
C ILE A 217 -4.42 1.94 8.37
N CYS A 218 -4.37 2.88 7.43
CA CYS A 218 -5.46 3.16 6.51
C CYS A 218 -4.96 3.07 5.06
N TYR A 219 -5.45 2.08 4.32
CA TYR A 219 -5.13 1.90 2.92
C TYR A 219 -6.13 2.61 2.00
N PHE A 220 -5.62 3.15 0.90
CA PHE A 220 -6.42 3.76 -0.17
C PHE A 220 -5.60 3.84 -1.47
N GLY A 221 -6.27 3.83 -2.62
CA GLY A 221 -5.65 4.07 -3.92
C GLY A 221 -5.41 5.56 -4.21
N GLU A 222 -4.56 5.87 -5.18
CA GLU A 222 -4.28 7.26 -5.58
C GLU A 222 -5.51 7.98 -6.14
N GLY A 223 -6.44 7.24 -6.77
CA GLY A 223 -7.73 7.80 -7.20
C GLY A 223 -8.63 8.20 -6.03
N ALA A 224 -8.68 7.38 -4.97
CA ALA A 224 -9.44 7.72 -3.76
C ALA A 224 -8.82 8.90 -3.00
N ALA A 225 -7.53 9.18 -3.19
CA ALA A 225 -6.89 10.35 -2.60
C ALA A 225 -7.39 11.68 -3.20
N SER A 226 -8.18 11.66 -4.27
CA SER A 226 -8.85 12.84 -4.84
C SER A 226 -10.21 13.14 -4.18
N GLU A 227 -10.75 12.23 -3.38
CA GLU A 227 -11.99 12.47 -2.62
C GLU A 227 -11.75 13.48 -1.48
N GLY A 228 -12.79 14.25 -1.14
CA GLY A 228 -12.74 15.24 -0.05
C GLY A 228 -12.40 14.63 1.31
N ASP A 229 -12.82 13.38 1.55
CA ASP A 229 -12.53 12.65 2.79
C ASP A 229 -11.04 12.37 2.99
N ALA A 230 -10.25 12.26 1.91
CA ALA A 230 -8.80 12.14 2.01
C ALA A 230 -8.18 13.41 2.60
N HIS A 231 -8.59 14.59 2.10
CA HIS A 231 -8.18 15.88 2.63
C HIS A 231 -8.57 16.04 4.11
N ALA A 232 -9.82 15.71 4.45
CA ALA A 232 -10.32 15.77 5.82
C ALA A 232 -9.49 14.88 6.75
N GLY A 233 -9.27 13.62 6.37
CA GLY A 233 -8.50 12.67 7.16
C GLY A 233 -7.05 13.10 7.36
N PHE A 234 -6.36 13.54 6.31
CA PHE A 234 -4.96 14.00 6.43
C PHE A 234 -4.83 15.19 7.39
N ASN A 235 -5.67 16.21 7.23
CA ASN A 235 -5.61 17.39 8.08
C ASN A 235 -5.98 17.06 9.55
N PHE A 236 -7.02 16.27 9.78
CA PHE A 236 -7.42 15.87 11.13
C PHE A 236 -6.34 15.04 11.81
N ALA A 237 -5.66 14.15 11.10
CA ALA A 237 -4.61 13.33 11.69
C ALA A 237 -3.40 14.15 12.16
N ALA A 238 -3.04 15.18 11.41
CA ALA A 238 -1.95 16.09 11.77
C ALA A 238 -2.33 16.99 12.95
N THR A 239 -3.43 17.73 12.80
CA THR A 239 -3.89 18.70 13.83
C THR A 239 -4.29 18.04 15.15
N LEU A 240 -4.80 16.79 15.11
CA LEU A 240 -5.18 16.04 16.30
C LEU A 240 -4.08 15.09 16.78
N GLU A 241 -2.89 15.10 16.19
CA GLU A 241 -1.74 14.29 16.57
C GLU A 241 -2.13 12.80 16.70
N CYS A 242 -2.54 12.18 15.60
CA CYS A 242 -3.05 10.82 15.60
C CYS A 242 -1.95 9.79 15.27
N PRO A 243 -1.85 8.66 16.00
CA PRO A 243 -0.93 7.56 15.70
C PRO A 243 -1.46 6.70 14.52
N ILE A 244 -1.37 7.25 13.30
CA ILE A 244 -1.91 6.63 12.08
C ILE A 244 -0.87 6.56 10.95
N ILE A 245 -0.87 5.46 10.21
CA ILE A 245 -0.19 5.33 8.92
C ILE A 245 -1.22 5.42 7.80
N PHE A 246 -1.08 6.41 6.94
CA PHE A 246 -1.74 6.47 5.65
C PHE A 246 -0.90 5.70 4.63
N PHE A 247 -1.48 4.66 4.04
CA PHE A 247 -0.80 3.81 3.07
C PHE A 247 -1.49 3.93 1.71
N CYS A 248 -0.94 4.79 0.85
CA CYS A 248 -1.43 5.00 -0.50
C CYS A 248 -0.83 3.95 -1.45
N ARG A 249 -1.69 3.20 -2.15
CA ARG A 249 -1.30 2.32 -3.26
C ARG A 249 -1.46 3.11 -4.56
N ASN A 250 -0.36 3.58 -5.13
CA ASN A 250 -0.38 4.29 -6.40
C ASN A 250 -0.01 3.31 -7.51
N ASN A 251 -1.04 2.80 -8.19
CA ASN A 251 -0.90 1.74 -9.20
C ASN A 251 -1.05 2.27 -10.64
N GLY A 252 -1.11 3.60 -10.79
CA GLY A 252 -1.18 4.31 -12.06
C GLY A 252 -2.60 4.55 -12.60
N TYR A 253 -3.63 3.89 -12.07
CA TYR A 253 -4.98 3.91 -12.64
C TYR A 253 -6.14 3.80 -11.63
N ALA A 254 -7.08 4.73 -11.72
CA ALA A 254 -8.40 4.64 -11.11
C ALA A 254 -9.45 4.20 -12.14
N ILE A 255 -9.82 2.91 -12.13
CA ILE A 255 -10.61 2.28 -13.21
C ILE A 255 -9.89 2.47 -14.56
N SER A 256 -10.34 3.40 -15.40
CA SER A 256 -9.76 3.75 -16.70
C SER A 256 -8.95 5.05 -16.68
N THR A 257 -9.04 5.85 -15.60
CA THR A 257 -8.41 7.17 -15.52
C THR A 257 -6.94 7.03 -15.13
N PRO A 258 -6.00 7.43 -16.00
CA PRO A 258 -4.57 7.44 -15.67
C PRO A 258 -4.23 8.57 -14.69
N THR A 259 -3.11 8.44 -13.98
CA THR A 259 -2.66 9.45 -13.00
C THR A 259 -2.44 10.85 -13.56
N SER A 260 -2.13 10.99 -14.84
CA SER A 260 -2.01 12.29 -15.53
C SER A 260 -3.30 13.11 -15.58
N GLU A 261 -4.44 12.41 -15.50
CA GLU A 261 -5.79 13.00 -15.40
C GLU A 261 -6.30 13.03 -13.95
N GLN A 262 -5.66 12.29 -13.04
CA GLN A 262 -6.02 12.25 -11.63
C GLN A 262 -5.43 13.43 -10.85
N TYR A 263 -4.19 13.81 -11.12
CA TYR A 263 -3.51 14.91 -10.43
C TYR A 263 -2.35 15.49 -11.26
N ARG A 264 -1.85 16.65 -10.83
CA ARG A 264 -0.71 17.35 -11.47
C ARG A 264 0.50 17.58 -10.56
N GLY A 265 0.36 17.27 -9.27
CA GLY A 265 1.48 17.26 -8.34
C GLY A 265 2.34 16.00 -8.47
N ASP A 266 3.41 15.95 -7.68
CA ASP A 266 4.29 14.79 -7.57
C ASP A 266 3.64 13.67 -6.73
N GLY A 267 2.63 13.00 -7.31
CA GLY A 267 1.92 11.90 -6.66
C GLY A 267 1.20 12.31 -5.37
N ILE A 268 1.03 11.34 -4.48
CA ILE A 268 0.38 11.52 -3.18
C ILE A 268 1.39 11.85 -2.08
N ALA A 269 2.61 11.29 -2.13
CA ALA A 269 3.64 11.55 -1.12
C ALA A 269 3.94 13.05 -0.96
N ALA A 270 3.95 13.81 -2.06
CA ALA A 270 4.21 15.25 -2.02
C ALA A 270 3.08 16.08 -1.38
N ARG A 271 1.88 15.49 -1.18
CA ARG A 271 0.77 16.17 -0.49
C ARG A 271 0.98 16.19 1.02
N GLY A 272 1.58 15.14 1.58
CA GLY A 272 1.70 14.99 3.04
C GLY A 272 2.44 16.13 3.75
N PRO A 273 3.60 16.62 3.27
CA PRO A 273 4.29 17.74 3.88
C PRO A 273 3.45 19.02 3.99
N GLY A 274 2.51 19.26 3.06
CA GLY A 274 1.58 20.39 3.12
C GLY A 274 0.60 20.33 4.29
N TYR A 275 0.38 19.15 4.88
CA TYR A 275 -0.40 18.96 6.11
C TYR A 275 0.48 18.82 7.36
N GLY A 276 1.81 18.92 7.24
CA GLY A 276 2.74 18.59 8.31
C GLY A 276 2.92 17.08 8.55
N ILE A 277 2.59 16.24 7.56
CA ILE A 277 2.70 14.77 7.66
C ILE A 277 4.05 14.29 7.11
N LEU A 278 4.76 13.50 7.92
CA LEU A 278 5.99 12.85 7.49
C LEU A 278 5.71 11.83 6.40
N SER A 279 6.37 11.98 5.25
CA SER A 279 5.99 11.28 4.01
C SER A 279 7.18 10.58 3.36
N ILE A 280 6.93 9.39 2.82
CA ILE A 280 7.91 8.58 2.08
C ILE A 280 7.24 7.93 0.87
N ARG A 281 8.01 7.74 -0.21
CA ARG A 281 7.61 6.95 -1.37
C ARG A 281 8.47 5.69 -1.44
N VAL A 282 7.83 4.54 -1.69
CA VAL A 282 8.49 3.22 -1.70
C VAL A 282 8.18 2.45 -2.97
N ASP A 283 9.08 1.56 -3.35
CA ASP A 283 8.84 0.55 -4.38
C ASP A 283 7.87 -0.50 -3.82
N GLY A 284 6.62 -0.48 -4.28
CA GLY A 284 5.57 -1.40 -3.83
C GLY A 284 5.75 -2.84 -4.31
N ASN A 285 6.59 -3.07 -5.31
CA ASN A 285 6.98 -4.41 -5.75
C ASN A 285 8.15 -4.97 -4.94
N ASP A 286 8.76 -4.15 -4.08
CA ASP A 286 9.76 -4.55 -3.10
C ASP A 286 9.14 -4.77 -1.72
N VAL A 287 8.89 -6.04 -1.37
CA VAL A 287 8.30 -6.39 -0.06
C VAL A 287 9.15 -5.94 1.13
N PHE A 288 10.48 -5.83 0.98
CA PHE A 288 11.37 -5.38 2.07
C PHE A 288 11.36 -3.86 2.19
N ALA A 289 11.31 -3.12 1.09
CA ALA A 289 11.16 -1.67 1.14
C ALA A 289 9.84 -1.26 1.81
N VAL A 290 8.74 -1.93 1.44
CA VAL A 290 7.43 -1.74 2.08
C VAL A 290 7.48 -2.10 3.57
N TYR A 291 8.10 -3.23 3.92
CA TYR A 291 8.26 -3.66 5.31
C TYR A 291 9.03 -2.63 6.13
N ASN A 292 10.19 -2.18 5.67
CA ASN A 292 11.04 -1.22 6.39
C ASN A 292 10.31 0.10 6.63
N ALA A 293 9.73 0.68 5.58
CA ALA A 293 9.01 1.94 5.69
C ALA A 293 7.81 1.84 6.64
N THR A 294 7.04 0.75 6.55
CA THR A 294 5.90 0.53 7.45
C THR A 294 6.37 0.28 8.88
N LYS A 295 7.48 -0.45 9.09
CA LYS A 295 8.00 -0.77 10.42
C LYS A 295 8.46 0.48 11.15
N GLU A 296 9.16 1.37 10.45
CA GLU A 296 9.64 2.62 11.02
C GLU A 296 8.49 3.62 11.23
N ALA A 297 7.59 3.76 10.25
CA ALA A 297 6.40 4.59 10.40
C ALA A 297 5.55 4.14 11.60
N ARG A 298 5.39 2.82 11.80
CA ARG A 298 4.67 2.26 12.95
C ARG A 298 5.35 2.60 14.27
N ARG A 299 6.67 2.39 14.35
CA ARG A 299 7.48 2.66 15.55
C ARG A 299 7.38 4.14 15.96
N ARG A 300 7.42 5.05 14.99
CA ARG A 300 7.35 6.49 15.25
C ARG A 300 5.94 6.97 15.51
N ALA A 301 4.94 6.52 14.73
CA ALA A 301 3.55 6.92 14.92
C ALA A 301 3.06 6.63 16.34
N VAL A 302 3.40 5.45 16.90
CA VAL A 302 3.02 5.10 18.28
C VAL A 302 3.77 5.90 19.34
N ALA A 303 5.05 6.23 19.10
CA ALA A 303 5.89 6.93 20.07
C ALA A 303 5.65 8.44 20.08
N GLU A 304 5.39 9.01 18.90
CA GLU A 304 5.38 10.46 18.66
C GLU A 304 3.95 10.99 18.49
N ASN A 305 2.94 10.11 18.45
CA ASN A 305 1.53 10.46 18.17
C ASN A 305 1.39 11.34 16.93
N GLN A 306 2.11 11.03 15.85
CA GLN A 306 2.03 11.78 14.61
C GLN A 306 1.76 10.88 13.41
N PRO A 307 1.06 11.41 12.39
CA PRO A 307 0.74 10.64 11.20
C PRO A 307 1.96 10.44 10.30
N PHE A 308 1.96 9.32 9.59
CA PHE A 308 2.92 9.02 8.53
C PHE A 308 2.19 8.69 7.24
N LEU A 309 2.71 9.16 6.10
CA LEU A 309 2.20 8.84 4.77
C LEU A 309 3.23 8.01 4.00
N ILE A 310 2.82 6.82 3.55
CA ILE A 310 3.60 5.95 2.67
C ILE A 310 2.88 5.90 1.33
N GLU A 311 3.53 6.33 0.26
CA GLU A 311 3.07 6.08 -1.11
C GLU A 311 3.85 4.90 -1.69
N ALA A 312 3.19 3.75 -1.83
CA ALA A 312 3.76 2.58 -2.48
C ALA A 312 3.46 2.60 -3.98
N MET A 313 4.51 2.76 -4.78
CA MET A 313 4.43 2.74 -6.23
C MET A 313 4.34 1.30 -6.71
N THR A 314 3.27 0.96 -7.43
CA THR A 314 3.06 -0.39 -7.95
C THR A 314 2.37 -0.29 -9.32
N TYR A 315 1.91 -1.41 -9.85
CA TYR A 315 1.16 -1.46 -11.09
C TYR A 315 -0.01 -2.44 -10.99
N ARG A 316 -1.18 -1.99 -11.43
CA ARG A 316 -2.40 -2.82 -11.41
C ARG A 316 -2.38 -3.83 -12.55
N ILE A 317 -1.77 -5.00 -12.35
CA ILE A 317 -1.62 -5.99 -13.44
C ILE A 317 -2.98 -6.48 -13.95
N GLY A 318 -3.89 -6.83 -13.04
CA GLY A 318 -5.25 -7.25 -13.39
C GLY A 318 -6.16 -6.10 -13.84
N HIS A 319 -7.34 -6.43 -14.36
CA HIS A 319 -8.42 -5.47 -14.57
C HIS A 319 -8.82 -4.78 -13.25
N HIS A 320 -9.54 -3.67 -13.34
CA HIS A 320 -10.08 -3.01 -12.16
C HIS A 320 -10.98 -3.98 -11.36
N SER A 321 -11.90 -4.66 -12.02
CA SER A 321 -12.75 -5.68 -11.42
C SER A 321 -13.21 -6.65 -12.49
N THR A 322 -14.06 -7.61 -12.12
CA THR A 322 -14.75 -8.47 -13.10
C THR A 322 -15.75 -7.72 -13.99
N SER A 323 -16.07 -6.46 -13.70
CA SER A 323 -16.95 -5.61 -14.50
C SER A 323 -16.17 -4.68 -15.45
N ASP A 324 -14.85 -4.81 -15.49
CA ASP A 324 -13.95 -3.96 -16.26
C ASP A 324 -13.19 -4.78 -17.31
N ASP A 325 -12.95 -4.16 -18.47
CA ASP A 325 -12.02 -4.65 -19.48
C ASP A 325 -10.95 -3.58 -19.71
N SER A 326 -9.79 -3.82 -19.12
CA SER A 326 -8.69 -2.87 -19.20
C SER A 326 -8.04 -2.75 -20.57
N SER A 327 -8.28 -3.69 -21.49
CA SER A 327 -7.73 -3.60 -22.85
C SER A 327 -8.31 -2.40 -23.63
N ALA A 328 -9.44 -1.85 -23.17
CA ALA A 328 -10.09 -0.69 -23.78
C ALA A 328 -9.34 0.64 -23.56
N TYR A 329 -8.46 0.74 -22.56
CA TYR A 329 -7.84 2.03 -22.18
C TYR A 329 -6.36 1.95 -21.79
N ARG A 330 -5.74 0.77 -21.84
CA ARG A 330 -4.28 0.61 -21.66
C ARG A 330 -3.73 -0.53 -22.49
N SER A 331 -2.46 -0.45 -22.82
CA SER A 331 -1.84 -1.43 -23.71
C SER A 331 -1.56 -2.76 -23.02
N VAL A 332 -1.70 -3.86 -23.77
CA VAL A 332 -1.34 -5.20 -23.29
C VAL A 332 0.18 -5.30 -23.06
N ASP A 333 0.99 -4.57 -23.83
CA ASP A 333 2.45 -4.56 -23.69
C ASP A 333 2.90 -3.93 -22.36
N GLU A 334 2.26 -2.84 -21.94
CA GLU A 334 2.49 -2.23 -20.64
C GLU A 334 2.18 -3.22 -19.50
N VAL A 335 1.03 -3.90 -19.55
CA VAL A 335 0.68 -4.92 -18.55
C VAL A 335 1.69 -6.07 -18.53
N ASN A 336 2.07 -6.57 -19.71
CA ASN A 336 3.05 -7.64 -19.86
C ASN A 336 4.44 -7.27 -19.33
N TYR A 337 4.84 -6.01 -19.47
CA TYR A 337 6.09 -5.52 -18.88
C TYR A 337 6.09 -5.74 -17.37
N TRP A 338 5.05 -5.27 -16.67
CA TRP A 338 4.97 -5.40 -15.21
C TRP A 338 4.85 -6.86 -14.75
N ASP A 339 3.99 -7.65 -15.40
CA ASP A 339 3.81 -9.07 -15.05
C ASP A 339 5.10 -9.90 -15.19
N LYS A 340 5.89 -9.63 -16.25
CA LYS A 340 7.09 -10.42 -16.56
C LYS A 340 8.38 -9.86 -15.96
N GLN A 341 8.52 -8.54 -15.89
CA GLN A 341 9.78 -7.90 -15.57
C GLN A 341 9.87 -7.41 -14.12
N ASP A 342 8.75 -7.03 -13.49
CA ASP A 342 8.77 -6.39 -12.17
C ASP A 342 7.50 -6.72 -11.36
N HIS A 343 7.46 -7.95 -10.82
CA HIS A 343 6.36 -8.46 -10.00
C HIS A 343 6.88 -8.81 -8.59
N PRO A 344 6.16 -8.46 -7.49
CA PRO A 344 6.62 -8.70 -6.12
C PRO A 344 6.91 -10.18 -5.79
N ILE A 345 6.05 -11.10 -6.23
CA ILE A 345 6.25 -12.56 -6.07
C ILE A 345 7.55 -13.02 -6.75
N SER A 346 7.79 -12.60 -8.00
CA SER A 346 8.99 -12.99 -8.75
C SER A 346 10.26 -12.46 -8.08
N ARG A 347 10.26 -11.19 -7.65
CA ARG A 347 11.41 -10.59 -6.94
C ARG A 347 11.74 -11.32 -5.64
N LEU A 348 10.74 -11.61 -4.82
CA LEU A 348 10.97 -12.35 -3.58
C LEU A 348 11.42 -13.80 -3.83
N ARG A 349 10.91 -14.45 -4.89
CA ARG A 349 11.38 -15.78 -5.29
C ARG A 349 12.87 -15.76 -5.61
N HIS A 350 13.34 -14.79 -6.40
CA HIS A 350 14.76 -14.66 -6.74
C HIS A 350 15.63 -14.43 -5.51
N TYR A 351 15.19 -13.60 -4.56
CA TYR A 351 15.87 -13.40 -3.29
C TYR A 351 15.99 -14.69 -2.47
N MET A 352 14.93 -15.50 -2.39
CA MET A 352 14.99 -16.76 -1.66
C MET A 352 15.86 -17.81 -2.35
N GLN A 353 15.83 -17.85 -3.70
CA GLN A 353 16.67 -18.75 -4.49
C GLN A 353 18.15 -18.42 -4.32
N SER A 354 18.54 -17.14 -4.32
CA SER A 354 19.94 -16.73 -4.12
C SER A 354 20.49 -17.10 -2.74
N ARG A 355 19.62 -17.26 -1.74
CA ARG A 355 19.97 -17.70 -0.38
C ARG A 355 19.80 -19.21 -0.15
N GLY A 356 19.37 -19.98 -1.15
CA GLY A 356 19.10 -21.42 -1.01
C GLY A 356 17.89 -21.73 -0.11
N TRP A 357 16.98 -20.77 0.08
CA TRP A 357 15.79 -20.93 0.93
C TRP A 357 14.57 -21.47 0.18
N TRP A 358 14.62 -21.44 -1.15
CA TRP A 358 13.54 -21.89 -2.03
C TRP A 358 14.12 -22.44 -3.33
N ASP A 359 13.51 -23.50 -3.85
CA ASP A 359 13.89 -24.16 -5.10
C ASP A 359 12.65 -24.56 -5.92
N ASP A 360 12.88 -25.13 -7.11
CA ASP A 360 11.82 -25.52 -8.04
C ASP A 360 10.95 -26.69 -7.52
N GLU A 361 11.49 -27.56 -6.67
CA GLU A 361 10.73 -28.67 -6.08
C GLU A 361 9.76 -28.14 -5.03
N GLN A 362 10.24 -27.27 -4.13
CA GLN A 362 9.43 -26.55 -3.14
C GLN A 362 8.35 -25.69 -3.82
N GLU A 363 8.68 -25.00 -4.93
CA GLU A 363 7.72 -24.23 -5.72
C GLU A 363 6.60 -25.12 -6.28
N LYS A 364 6.94 -26.25 -6.91
CA LYS A 364 5.96 -27.19 -7.46
C LYS A 364 5.08 -27.79 -6.36
N ALA A 365 5.68 -28.21 -5.25
CA ALA A 365 4.99 -28.78 -4.11
C ALA A 365 4.01 -27.77 -3.49
N TRP A 366 4.47 -26.54 -3.24
CA TRP A 366 3.63 -25.47 -2.68
C TRP A 366 2.50 -25.08 -3.62
N ARG A 367 2.76 -24.91 -4.92
CA ARG A 367 1.73 -24.60 -5.92
C ARG A 367 0.63 -25.66 -5.99
N LYS A 368 1.00 -26.95 -5.87
CA LYS A 368 0.02 -28.05 -5.78
C LYS A 368 -0.77 -27.98 -4.47
N GLN A 369 -0.10 -27.71 -3.35
CA GLN A 369 -0.73 -27.62 -2.03
C GLN A 369 -1.69 -26.43 -1.93
N SER A 370 -1.27 -25.23 -2.35
CA SER A 370 -2.09 -24.01 -2.32
C SER A 370 -3.34 -24.18 -3.17
N ARG A 371 -3.19 -24.69 -4.40
CA ARG A 371 -4.33 -24.99 -5.28
C ARG A 371 -5.29 -26.01 -4.67
N LYS A 372 -4.77 -27.06 -4.02
CA LYS A 372 -5.59 -28.05 -3.32
C LYS A 372 -6.37 -27.43 -2.17
N LYS A 373 -5.71 -26.59 -1.34
CA LYS A 373 -6.34 -25.86 -0.23
C LYS A 373 -7.50 -24.99 -0.73
N VAL A 374 -7.23 -24.08 -1.67
CA VAL A 374 -8.26 -23.16 -2.20
C VAL A 374 -9.41 -23.92 -2.86
N ARG A 375 -9.13 -24.97 -3.64
CA ARG A 375 -10.18 -25.76 -4.30
C ARG A 375 -11.06 -26.51 -3.30
N ALA A 376 -10.48 -27.13 -2.29
CA ALA A 376 -11.24 -27.86 -1.27
C ALA A 376 -12.26 -26.93 -0.60
N THR A 377 -11.85 -25.71 -0.28
CA THR A 377 -12.71 -24.70 0.33
C THR A 377 -13.77 -24.14 -0.64
N SER A 378 -13.44 -23.94 -1.92
CA SER A 378 -14.40 -23.45 -2.93
C SER A 378 -15.52 -24.45 -3.27
N CYS A 379 -15.32 -25.74 -2.98
CA CYS A 379 -16.32 -26.78 -3.22
C CYS A 379 -17.40 -26.86 -2.13
N CYS A 380 -17.20 -26.18 -0.99
CA CYS A 380 -18.25 -26.02 0.02
C CYS A 380 -19.35 -25.11 -0.57
N ARG A 381 -20.32 -25.75 -1.22
CA ARG A 381 -21.46 -25.14 -1.93
C ARG A 381 -22.17 -24.08 -1.09
N PRO A 382 -22.88 -23.13 -1.72
CA PRO A 382 -23.84 -22.29 -1.01
C PRO A 382 -24.84 -23.19 -0.28
N THR A 383 -24.69 -23.30 1.04
CA THR A 383 -25.79 -23.70 1.91
C THR A 383 -26.82 -22.58 1.83
N PRO A 384 -28.10 -22.87 1.53
CA PRO A 384 -29.13 -21.84 1.46
C PRO A 384 -29.10 -21.02 2.74
N GLN A 385 -29.16 -19.69 2.62
CA GLN A 385 -29.55 -18.88 3.78
C GLN A 385 -30.90 -19.40 4.22
N GLY A 386 -30.98 -19.91 5.46
CA GLY A 386 -32.27 -20.17 6.10
C GLY A 386 -33.11 -18.92 5.94
N THR A 387 -34.29 -19.07 5.37
CA THR A 387 -35.26 -17.99 5.17
C THR A 387 -35.30 -17.13 6.42
N LEU A 388 -35.11 -15.82 6.25
CA LEU A 388 -35.59 -14.84 7.24
C LEU A 388 -37.09 -15.06 7.34
N GLU A 389 -37.53 -15.94 8.25
CA GLU A 389 -38.91 -16.01 8.66
C GLU A 389 -39.29 -14.61 9.15
N GLY A 390 -40.13 -13.96 8.35
CA GLY A 390 -40.71 -12.69 8.71
C GLY A 390 -41.38 -12.86 10.06
N ARG A 391 -40.85 -12.19 11.09
CA ARG A 391 -41.65 -11.80 12.24
C ARG A 391 -42.74 -10.88 11.70
N ARG A 392 -43.87 -11.46 11.31
CA ARG A 392 -45.14 -10.75 11.27
C ARG A 392 -45.35 -10.24 12.69
N LEU A 393 -45.07 -8.96 12.89
CA LEU A 393 -45.65 -8.20 13.99
C LEU A 393 -47.15 -8.30 13.80
N GLY A 394 -47.79 -9.16 14.60
CA GLY A 394 -49.24 -9.20 14.69
C GLY A 394 -49.72 -7.88 15.28
N PHE A 395 -50.21 -6.99 14.42
CA PHE A 395 -51.19 -6.00 14.85
C PHE A 395 -52.49 -6.75 15.07
N GLY A 396 -52.73 -7.12 16.33
CA GLY A 396 -54.06 -7.51 16.79
C GLY A 396 -54.99 -6.30 16.67
N GLY A 397 -56.12 -6.50 16.00
CA GLY A 397 -57.20 -5.53 15.99
C GLY A 397 -57.88 -5.46 17.35
N GLN A 398 -58.06 -4.23 17.83
CA GLN A 398 -59.32 -3.71 18.35
C GLN A 398 -59.49 -2.30 17.80
#